data_AF-A0A7S5AH05-F1
#
_entry.id   AF-A0A7S5AH05-F1
#
_cell.length_a   1.000
_cell.length_b   1.000
_cell.length_c   1.000
_cell.angle_alpha   90.00
_cell.angle_beta   90.00
_cell.angle_gamma   90.00
#
_symmetry.space_group_name_H-M   'P 1'
#
loop_
_entity.id
_entity.type
_entity.pdbx_description
1 polymer ?
#
loop_
_entity_poly.entity_id
_entity_poly.type
_entity_poly.pdbx_seq_one_letter_code
_entity_poly.pdbx_strand_id
1 'polypeptide(L)'
;STSRWIGGCITEDLCPCVHNGVNFQPGESVQDGCNTCTCKDNRWQCTTNQCRGSCAIYGDGHYLTFDEKRYVFNGNCEYVLSQDFCSGSSVNGSFRIITENIPCGTTGTTCK
;
A
#
# COMPACT_ATOMS: atom_id res chain seq x y z
N SER A 1 -7.53 -28.15 -16.84
CA SER A 1 -6.06 -28.19 -16.82
C SER A 1 -5.62 -28.63 -15.43
N THR A 2 -5.02 -29.82 -15.30
CA THR A 2 -4.66 -30.39 -13.99
C THR A 2 -3.26 -29.95 -13.58
N SER A 3 -3.15 -29.13 -12.54
CA SER A 3 -1.88 -28.71 -11.93
C SER A 3 -1.31 -29.84 -11.06
N ARG A 4 -0.03 -30.17 -11.27
CA ARG A 4 0.65 -31.35 -10.73
C ARG A 4 1.06 -31.13 -9.27
N TRP A 5 0.35 -31.76 -8.32
CA TRP A 5 0.73 -31.90 -6.91
C TRP A 5 1.28 -33.30 -6.65
N ILE A 6 2.17 -33.46 -5.65
CA ILE A 6 2.84 -34.72 -5.32
C ILE A 6 1.79 -35.73 -4.82
N GLY A 7 1.26 -36.56 -5.71
CA GLY A 7 0.43 -37.73 -5.35
C GLY A 7 -0.79 -38.03 -6.22
N GLY A 8 -1.22 -37.15 -7.12
CA GLY A 8 -2.35 -37.43 -8.01
C GLY A 8 -3.10 -36.19 -8.50
N CYS A 9 -4.08 -36.40 -9.37
CA CYS A 9 -5.01 -35.36 -9.82
C CYS A 9 -6.05 -35.12 -8.73
N ILE A 10 -6.21 -33.86 -8.32
CA ILE A 10 -7.27 -33.40 -7.42
C ILE A 10 -8.29 -32.55 -8.18
N THR A 11 -9.47 -32.40 -7.61
CA THR A 11 -10.51 -31.49 -8.12
C THR A 11 -10.14 -30.03 -7.84
N GLU A 12 -10.68 -29.08 -8.61
CA GLU A 12 -10.30 -27.66 -8.52
C GLU A 12 -10.57 -27.03 -7.14
N ASP A 13 -11.59 -27.51 -6.43
CA ASP A 13 -11.94 -27.08 -5.07
C ASP A 13 -10.89 -27.48 -4.03
N LEU A 14 -10.10 -28.51 -4.32
CA LEU A 14 -9.01 -28.99 -3.45
C LEU A 14 -7.65 -28.37 -3.81
N CYS A 15 -7.57 -27.56 -4.87
CA CYS A 15 -6.33 -26.94 -5.28
C CYS A 15 -5.86 -25.89 -4.25
N PRO A 16 -4.64 -26.01 -3.72
CA PRO A 16 -4.10 -25.05 -2.77
C PRO A 16 -3.71 -23.72 -3.46
N CYS A 17 -3.77 -22.63 -2.70
CA CYS A 17 -3.35 -21.30 -3.15
C CYS A 17 -1.88 -21.05 -2.80
N VAL A 18 -1.20 -20.20 -3.58
CA VAL A 18 0.18 -19.78 -3.28
C VAL A 18 0.18 -18.33 -2.79
N HIS A 19 0.87 -18.06 -1.69
CA HIS A 19 1.15 -16.71 -1.22
C HIS A 19 2.61 -16.63 -0.72
N ASN A 20 3.38 -15.69 -1.27
CA ASN A 20 4.82 -15.52 -0.99
C ASN A 20 5.64 -16.82 -1.09
N GLY A 21 5.30 -17.69 -2.06
CA GLY A 21 5.97 -18.96 -2.30
C GLY A 21 5.54 -20.12 -1.38
N VAL A 22 4.60 -19.89 -0.45
CA VAL A 22 4.05 -20.91 0.45
C VAL A 22 2.68 -21.38 -0.04
N ASN A 23 2.41 -22.67 0.10
CA ASN A 23 1.13 -23.29 -0.29
C ASN A 23 0.16 -23.28 0.89
N PHE A 24 -1.08 -22.88 0.62
CA PHE A 24 -2.19 -22.82 1.56
C PHE A 24 -3.32 -23.72 1.10
N GLN A 25 -3.83 -24.56 2.01
CA GLN A 25 -4.94 -25.44 1.73
C GLN A 25 -6.24 -24.65 1.51
N PRO A 26 -7.21 -25.20 0.76
CA PRO A 26 -8.53 -24.61 0.65
C PRO A 26 -9.14 -24.33 2.04
N GLY A 27 -9.69 -23.12 2.21
CA GLY A 27 -10.24 -22.64 3.48
C GLY A 27 -9.23 -21.96 4.40
N GLU A 28 -7.92 -22.10 4.18
CA GLU A 28 -6.93 -21.33 4.93
C GLU A 28 -6.97 -19.85 4.53
N SER A 29 -6.65 -18.99 5.50
CA SER A 29 -6.69 -17.54 5.32
C SER A 29 -5.35 -16.89 5.64
N VAL A 30 -5.05 -15.83 4.91
CA VAL A 30 -3.95 -14.90 5.19
C VAL A 30 -4.50 -13.49 5.41
N GLN A 31 -3.70 -12.66 6.06
CA GLN A 31 -3.97 -11.22 6.16
C GLN A 31 -3.20 -10.50 5.05
N ASP A 32 -3.90 -9.63 4.32
CA ASP A 32 -3.31 -8.70 3.35
C ASP A 32 -3.73 -7.28 3.72
N GLY A 33 -2.81 -6.54 4.35
CA GLY A 33 -3.13 -5.30 5.03
C GLY A 33 -4.15 -5.50 6.15
N CYS A 34 -5.35 -4.93 5.99
CA CYS A 34 -6.49 -5.10 6.90
C CYS A 34 -7.56 -6.06 6.36
N ASN A 35 -7.28 -6.71 5.23
CA ASN A 35 -8.20 -7.63 4.58
C ASN A 35 -7.87 -9.08 4.90
N THR A 36 -8.92 -9.88 5.05
CA THR A 36 -8.80 -11.33 5.19
C THR A 36 -8.99 -11.96 3.83
N CYS A 37 -8.01 -12.71 3.37
CA CYS A 37 -8.04 -13.45 2.11
C CYS A 37 -8.13 -14.94 2.39
N THR A 38 -9.19 -15.60 1.93
CA THR A 38 -9.37 -17.04 2.09
C THR A 38 -9.11 -17.76 0.77
N CYS A 39 -8.35 -18.85 0.83
CA CYS A 39 -8.09 -19.69 -0.32
C CYS A 39 -9.35 -20.48 -0.69
N LYS A 40 -9.84 -20.29 -1.92
CA LYS A 40 -10.98 -21.03 -2.46
C LYS A 40 -10.80 -21.22 -3.97
N ASP A 41 -10.95 -22.45 -4.44
CA ASP A 41 -10.87 -22.81 -5.86
C ASP A 41 -9.57 -22.31 -6.53
N ASN A 42 -8.43 -22.51 -5.87
CA ASN A 42 -7.10 -22.03 -6.31
C ASN A 42 -6.99 -20.49 -6.45
N ARG A 43 -7.85 -19.73 -5.77
CA ARG A 43 -7.86 -18.26 -5.80
C ARG A 43 -8.01 -17.67 -4.41
N TRP A 44 -7.45 -16.48 -4.23
CA TRP A 44 -7.67 -15.69 -3.03
C TRP A 44 -8.98 -14.91 -3.14
N GLN A 45 -9.90 -15.17 -2.21
CA GLN A 45 -11.11 -14.37 -2.03
C GLN A 45 -10.91 -13.46 -0.83
N CYS A 46 -10.73 -12.17 -1.09
CA CYS A 46 -10.42 -11.18 -0.06
C CYS A 46 -11.62 -10.30 0.27
N THR A 47 -11.69 -9.84 1.52
CA THR A 47 -12.53 -8.70 1.89
C THR A 47 -12.07 -7.42 1.17
N THR A 48 -12.95 -6.42 1.09
CA THR A 48 -12.68 -5.14 0.40
C THR A 48 -12.72 -3.96 1.36
N ASN A 49 -12.16 -4.12 2.56
CA ASN A 49 -12.08 -3.08 3.57
C ASN A 49 -11.11 -1.99 3.14
N GLN A 50 -11.48 -0.74 3.40
CA GLN A 50 -10.59 0.40 3.19
C GLN A 50 -9.61 0.48 4.37
N CYS A 51 -8.36 0.08 4.11
CA CYS A 51 -7.31 0.11 5.13
C CYS A 51 -6.81 1.53 5.39
N ARG A 52 -6.22 1.73 6.57
CA ARG A 52 -5.49 2.99 6.85
C ARG A 52 -4.28 3.07 5.94
N GLY A 53 -4.16 4.16 5.18
CA GLY A 53 -2.96 4.49 4.43
C GLY A 53 -1.96 5.24 5.30
N SER A 54 -0.68 5.15 4.96
CA SER A 54 0.37 6.00 5.52
C SER A 54 1.07 6.75 4.39
N CYS A 55 1.36 8.03 4.61
CA CYS A 55 2.28 8.78 3.76
C CYS A 55 3.57 9.05 4.56
N ALA A 56 4.70 9.20 3.87
CA ALA A 56 5.98 9.45 4.50
C ALA A 56 6.84 10.42 3.68
N ILE A 57 7.64 11.19 4.39
CA ILE A 57 8.77 11.92 3.82
C ILE A 57 10.03 11.34 4.46
N TYR A 58 11.06 11.06 3.66
CA TYR A 58 12.31 10.50 4.15
C TYR A 58 13.49 10.96 3.29
N GLY A 59 14.68 11.01 3.88
CA GLY A 59 15.90 11.42 3.17
C GLY A 59 15.80 12.81 2.53
N ASP A 60 16.49 12.99 1.40
CA ASP A 60 16.57 14.25 0.66
C ASP A 60 15.44 14.37 -0.36
N GLY A 61 14.28 14.85 0.09
CA GLY A 61 13.14 15.11 -0.79
C GLY A 61 12.42 13.86 -1.32
N HIS A 62 12.55 12.69 -0.68
CA HIS A 62 11.77 11.52 -1.07
C HIS A 62 10.41 11.49 -0.37
N TYR A 63 9.36 11.24 -1.16
CA TYR A 63 7.98 11.17 -0.71
C TYR A 63 7.41 9.79 -1.04
N LEU A 64 6.64 9.25 -0.10
CA LEU A 64 5.76 8.09 -0.28
C LEU A 64 4.33 8.54 -0.03
N THR A 65 3.47 8.40 -1.03
CA THR A 65 2.05 8.77 -0.94
C THR A 65 1.23 7.67 -0.27
N PHE A 66 -0.02 7.98 0.10
CA PHE A 66 -0.95 7.02 0.71
C PHE A 66 -1.28 5.82 -0.21
N ASP A 67 -1.15 5.98 -1.53
CA ASP A 67 -1.29 4.93 -2.55
C ASP A 67 0.08 4.34 -2.97
N GLU A 68 1.08 4.46 -2.09
CA GLU A 68 2.41 3.84 -2.19
C GLU A 68 3.28 4.30 -3.37
N LYS A 69 2.93 5.41 -4.02
CA LYS A 69 3.75 5.99 -5.08
C LYS A 69 4.93 6.74 -4.49
N ARG A 70 6.09 6.57 -5.14
CA ARG A 70 7.37 7.17 -4.73
C ARG A 70 7.72 8.33 -5.64
N TYR A 71 8.10 9.46 -5.04
CA TYR A 71 8.51 10.66 -5.75
C TYR A 71 9.77 11.26 -5.12
N VAL A 72 10.52 12.00 -5.93
CA VAL A 72 11.62 12.87 -5.46
C VAL A 72 11.25 14.30 -5.81
N PHE A 73 11.28 15.18 -4.82
CA PHE A 73 10.90 16.57 -5.00
C PHE A 73 11.76 17.49 -4.12
N ASN A 74 12.56 18.32 -4.79
CA ASN A 74 13.54 19.23 -4.17
C ASN A 74 13.07 20.69 -4.26
N GLY A 75 11.82 20.95 -3.88
CA GLY A 75 11.32 22.31 -3.74
C GLY A 75 11.92 23.01 -2.52
N ASN A 76 12.09 24.33 -2.55
CA ASN A 76 12.70 25.14 -1.49
C ASN A 76 11.71 26.10 -0.82
N CYS A 77 10.44 25.70 -0.77
CA CYS A 77 9.35 26.46 -0.18
C CYS A 77 8.62 25.60 0.88
N GLU A 78 7.60 26.20 1.48
CA GLU A 78 6.60 25.52 2.29
C GLU A 78 5.57 24.82 1.37
N TYR A 79 5.33 23.52 1.58
CA TYR A 79 4.42 22.72 0.76
C TYR A 79 3.40 21.96 1.61
N VAL A 80 2.18 21.83 1.08
CA VAL A 80 1.14 21.03 1.71
C VAL A 80 1.45 19.55 1.52
N LEU A 81 1.64 18.83 2.63
CA LEU A 81 1.83 17.38 2.60
C LEU A 81 0.50 16.64 2.52
N SER A 82 -0.48 17.06 3.33
CA SER A 82 -1.82 16.49 3.36
C SER A 82 -2.83 17.52 3.85
N GLN A 83 -3.99 17.59 3.22
CA GLN A 83 -5.11 18.42 3.66
C GLN A 83 -6.42 17.78 3.22
N ASP A 84 -7.52 18.16 3.87
CA ASP A 84 -8.88 17.82 3.45
C ASP A 84 -9.63 19.00 2.79
N PHE A 85 -8.96 20.14 2.61
CA PHE A 85 -9.48 21.31 1.89
C PHE A 85 -9.29 21.16 0.36
N CYS A 86 -9.95 20.18 -0.24
CA CYS A 86 -9.83 19.86 -1.67
C CYS A 86 -10.97 20.53 -2.48
N SER A 87 -10.63 21.20 -3.58
CA SER A 87 -11.61 21.84 -4.47
C SER A 87 -12.58 20.81 -5.05
N GLY A 88 -13.86 20.90 -4.68
CA GLY A 88 -14.91 19.94 -5.07
C GLY A 88 -15.56 19.22 -3.89
N SER A 89 -15.00 19.33 -2.69
CA SER A 89 -15.63 18.88 -1.45
C SER A 89 -16.47 20.03 -0.87
N SER A 90 -17.76 19.80 -0.62
CA SER A 90 -18.68 20.77 0.02
C SER A 90 -18.43 20.95 1.54
N VAL A 91 -17.29 20.47 2.00
CA VAL A 91 -16.92 20.39 3.41
C VAL A 91 -15.88 21.46 3.67
N ASN A 92 -16.14 22.33 4.65
CA ASN A 92 -15.08 23.14 5.23
C ASN A 92 -14.06 22.19 5.86
N GLY A 93 -12.89 22.07 5.24
CA GLY A 93 -11.83 21.18 5.69
C GLY A 93 -11.46 21.39 7.16
N SER A 94 -11.04 20.31 7.81
CA SER A 94 -10.74 20.25 9.24
C SER A 94 -9.24 20.29 9.54
N PHE A 95 -8.38 19.91 8.59
CA PHE A 95 -6.95 19.83 8.85
C PHE A 95 -6.08 20.15 7.64
N ARG A 96 -4.87 20.64 7.93
CA ARG A 96 -3.80 20.86 6.95
C ARG A 96 -2.46 20.60 7.61
N ILE A 97 -1.68 19.71 7.00
CA ILE A 97 -0.31 19.36 7.39
C ILE A 97 0.62 19.96 6.36
N ILE A 98 1.58 20.73 6.84
CA ILE A 98 2.52 21.48 6.02
C ILE A 98 3.94 21.05 6.34
N THR A 99 4.81 21.07 5.34
CA THR A 99 6.21 20.71 5.47
C THR A 99 7.09 21.75 4.80
N GLU A 100 8.16 22.16 5.46
CA GLU A 100 9.17 23.08 4.92
C GLU A 100 10.40 22.29 4.48
N ASN A 101 10.95 22.60 3.31
CA ASN A 101 12.23 22.06 2.85
C ASN A 101 13.29 23.14 3.04
N ILE A 102 14.03 23.11 4.16
CA ILE A 102 15.11 24.08 4.40
C ILE A 102 16.40 23.50 3.82
N PRO A 103 17.11 24.23 2.93
CA PRO A 103 18.41 23.78 2.45
C PRO A 103 19.37 23.59 3.63
N CYS A 104 19.88 22.38 3.80
CA CYS A 104 20.90 22.06 4.78
C CYS A 104 22.10 21.42 4.07
N GLY A 105 23.30 21.92 4.36
CA GLY A 105 24.52 21.48 3.69
C GLY A 105 24.88 22.29 2.43
N THR A 106 25.94 21.89 1.74
CA THR A 106 26.56 22.64 0.63
C THR A 106 26.18 22.13 -0.77
N THR A 107 25.41 21.03 -0.85
CA THR A 107 25.06 20.32 -2.08
C THR A 107 23.63 20.57 -2.56
N GLY A 108 22.88 21.46 -1.90
CA GLY A 108 21.45 21.70 -2.21
C GLY A 108 20.49 20.68 -1.60
N THR A 109 20.97 19.85 -0.66
CA THR A 109 20.17 18.93 0.14
C THR A 109 19.19 19.70 1.02
N THR A 110 17.97 19.20 1.17
CA THR A 110 16.93 19.81 1.99
C THR A 110 16.66 18.97 3.25
N CYS A 111 16.74 19.60 4.42
CA CYS A 111 16.41 18.99 5.70
C CYS A 111 14.98 19.32 6.11
N LYS A 112 14.46 18.47 7.00
CA LYS A 112 13.19 18.59 7.70
C LYS A 112 13.41 18.87 9.17
#